data_AF-A0A927V8W2-F1
#
_entry.id   AF-A0A927V8W2-F1
#
_cell.length_a   1.000
_cell.length_b   1.000
_cell.length_c   1.000
_cell.angle_alpha   90.00
_cell.angle_beta   90.00
_cell.angle_gamma   90.00
#
_symmetry.space_group_name_H-M   'P 1'
#
loop_
_entity.id
_entity.type
_entity.pdbx_description
1 polymer ?
#
loop_
_entity_poly.entity_id
_entity_poly.type
_entity_poly.pdbx_seq_one_letter_code
_entity_poly.pdbx_strand_id
1 'polypeptide(L)' 'MQQIPVLYTKKEECCGCTACYAICPKNAITMVEDEEGFQYPQVGESKCIRCYKCLAVCPIKNPQW' A
#
# COMPACT_ATOMS: atom_id res chain seq x y z
N MET A 1 -8.17 6.56 -18.39
CA MET A 1 -7.58 7.21 -17.20
C MET A 1 -7.12 6.10 -16.26
N GLN A 2 -5.87 6.11 -15.79
CA GLN A 2 -5.38 5.06 -14.89
C GLN A 2 -5.92 5.27 -13.47
N GLN A 3 -6.33 4.21 -12.79
CA GLN A 3 -6.88 4.28 -11.44
C GLN A 3 -5.79 4.16 -10.36
N ILE A 4 -6.02 4.69 -9.16
CA ILE A 4 -5.08 4.55 -8.05
C ILE A 4 -5.03 3.08 -7.58
N PRO A 5 -3.85 2.54 -7.17
CA PRO A 5 -3.79 1.18 -6.63
C PRO A 5 -4.55 1.05 -5.31
N VAL A 6 -5.35 -0.01 -5.20
CA VAL A 6 -6.01 -0.43 -3.95
C VAL A 6 -5.08 -1.40 -3.22
N LEU A 7 -4.56 -1.00 -2.06
CA LEU A 7 -3.60 -1.81 -1.30
C LEU A 7 -4.28 -2.87 -0.43
N TYR A 8 -5.48 -2.56 0.07
CA TYR A 8 -6.35 -3.48 0.82
C TYR A 8 -7.80 -2.98 0.75
N THR A 9 -8.77 -3.89 0.84
CA THR A 9 -10.20 -3.52 1.02
C THR A 9 -10.69 -3.89 2.41
N LYS A 10 -10.17 -4.99 2.96
CA LYS A 10 -10.45 -5.49 4.30
C LYS A 10 -9.16 -5.57 5.11
N LYS A 11 -9.25 -5.43 6.43
CA LYS A 11 -8.07 -5.40 7.31
C LYS A 11 -7.23 -6.68 7.14
N GLU A 12 -7.88 -7.82 6.95
CA GLU A 12 -7.24 -9.14 6.77
C GLU A 12 -6.35 -9.25 5.51
N GLU A 13 -6.49 -8.33 4.54
CA GLU A 13 -5.68 -8.32 3.31
C GLU A 13 -4.35 -7.57 3.48
N CYS A 14 -4.08 -7.00 4.66
CA CYS A 14 -2.85 -6.27 4.96
C CYS A 14 -2.24 -6.76 6.28
N CYS A 15 -0.98 -7.16 6.24
CA CYS A 15 -0.24 -7.56 7.45
C CYS A 15 0.61 -6.44 8.07
N GLY A 16 0.49 -5.21 7.59
CA GLY A 16 1.26 -4.07 8.13
C GLY A 16 2.76 -4.09 7.84
N CYS A 17 3.27 -4.94 6.94
CA CYS A 17 4.71 -5.11 6.70
C CYS A 17 5.46 -3.89 6.12
N THR A 18 4.77 -2.81 5.75
CA THR A 18 5.33 -1.56 5.18
C THR A 18 6.06 -1.67 3.83
N ALA A 19 6.10 -2.84 3.19
CA ALA A 19 6.79 -3.00 1.89
C ALA A 19 6.28 -2.04 0.80
N CYS A 20 4.96 -1.83 0.74
CA CYS A 20 4.34 -0.89 -0.20
C CYS A 20 4.76 0.57 0.06
N TYR A 21 4.92 0.95 1.33
CA TYR A 21 5.44 2.26 1.74
C TYR A 21 6.89 2.42 1.28
N ALA A 22 7.75 1.45 1.60
CA ALA A 22 9.18 1.50 1.31
C ALA A 22 9.50 1.54 -0.20
N ILE A 23 8.76 0.79 -1.02
CA ILE A 23 9.03 0.74 -2.48
C ILE A 23 8.53 1.97 -3.24
N CYS A 24 7.71 2.83 -2.62
CA CYS A 24 7.02 3.90 -3.32
C CYS A 24 7.99 5.04 -3.71
N PRO A 25 8.30 5.25 -5.00
CA PRO A 25 9.34 6.21 -5.41
C PRO A 25 8.94 7.68 -5.20
N LYS A 26 7.68 7.94 -4.85
CA LYS A 26 7.14 9.30 -4.66
C LYS A 26 6.72 9.55 -3.21
N ASN A 27 6.98 8.61 -2.29
CA ASN A 27 6.50 8.68 -0.91
C ASN A 27 5.01 9.03 -0.84
N ALA A 28 4.23 8.39 -1.73
CA ALA A 28 2.80 8.62 -1.87
C ALA A 28 1.98 7.75 -0.91
N ILE A 29 2.62 6.93 -0.09
CA ILE A 29 1.96 6.04 0.86
C ILE A 29 2.36 6.48 2.27
N THR A 30 1.43 6.49 3.20
CA THR A 30 1.66 6.66 4.64
C THR A 30 1.08 5.47 5.38
N MET A 31 1.70 5.08 6.50
CA MET A 31 1.13 4.09 7.41
C MET A 31 0.31 4.81 8.47
N VAL A 32 -0.96 4.46 8.63
CA VAL A 32 -1.89 5.10 9.56
C VAL A 32 -2.39 4.04 10.54
N GLU A 33 -2.31 4.34 11.82
CA GLU A 33 -2.81 3.48 12.90
C GLU A 33 -4.34 3.54 12.96
N ASP A 34 -4.96 2.40 13.19
CA ASP A 34 -6.36 2.32 13.63
C ASP A 34 -6.47 2.42 15.15
N GLU A 35 -7.70 2.31 15.67
CA GLU A 35 -7.99 2.41 17.11
C GLU A 35 -7.33 1.30 17.95
N GLU A 36 -6.94 0.20 17.32
CA GLU A 36 -6.30 -0.96 17.95
C GLU A 36 -4.75 -0.84 17.90
N GLY A 37 -4.22 0.18 17.22
CA GLY A 37 -2.79 0.42 17.02
C GLY A 37 -2.19 -0.32 15.82
N PHE A 38 -3.01 -0.98 14.98
CA PHE A 38 -2.52 -1.64 13.77
C PHE A 38 -2.34 -0.62 12.63
N GLN A 39 -1.24 -0.73 11.91
CA GLN A 39 -0.88 0.20 10.84
C GLN A 39 -1.30 -0.28 9.44
N TYR A 40 -2.03 0.57 8.71
CA TYR A 40 -2.49 0.29 7.34
C TYR A 40 -2.03 1.37 6.35
N PRO A 41 -1.77 0.99 5.09
CA PRO A 41 -1.23 1.92 4.10
C PRO A 41 -2.34 2.78 3.47
N GLN A 42 -2.21 4.10 3.53
CA GLN A 42 -3.07 5.05 2.83
C GLN A 42 -2.34 5.65 1.64
N VAL A 43 -2.95 5.64 0.45
CA VAL A 43 -2.36 6.20 -0.77
C VAL A 43 -2.81 7.64 -0.98
N GLY A 44 -1.87 8.59 -0.96
CA GLY A 44 -2.09 9.98 -1.33
C GLY A 44 -2.17 10.15 -2.85
N GLU A 45 -3.37 10.42 -3.36
CA GLU A 45 -3.64 10.50 -4.80
C GLU A 45 -2.78 11.55 -5.53
N SER A 46 -2.57 12.71 -4.91
CA SER A 46 -1.80 13.82 -5.50
C SER A 46 -0.33 13.48 -5.78
N LYS A 47 0.26 12.55 -5.00
CA LYS A 47 1.65 12.10 -5.16
C LYS A 47 1.77 10.82 -5.99
N CYS A 48 0.67 10.07 -6.13
CA CYS A 48 0.67 8.76 -6.75
C CYS A 48 0.77 8.86 -8.28
N ILE A 49 1.91 8.43 -8.81
CA ILE A 49 2.16 8.36 -10.26
C ILE A 49 1.65 7.05 -10.90
N ARG A 50 0.88 6.23 -10.16
CA ARG A 50 0.25 5.00 -10.66
C ARG A 50 1.25 4.03 -11.32
N CYS A 51 2.42 3.86 -10.70
CA CYS A 51 3.45 2.93 -11.17
C CYS A 51 3.24 1.46 -10.71
N TYR A 52 2.27 1.23 -9.81
CA TYR A 52 1.87 -0.09 -9.28
C TYR A 52 2.96 -0.95 -8.60
N LYS A 53 4.16 -0.41 -8.35
CA LYS A 53 5.24 -1.09 -7.59
C LYS A 53 4.80 -1.56 -6.20
N CYS A 54 3.90 -0.81 -5.54
CA CYS A 54 3.32 -1.17 -4.26
C CYS A 54 2.52 -2.49 -4.28
N LEU A 55 1.87 -2.81 -5.39
CA LEU A 55 1.18 -4.10 -5.56
C LEU A 55 2.18 -5.21 -5.86
N ALA A 56 3.18 -4.92 -6.71
CA ALA A 56 4.19 -5.90 -7.11
C ALA A 56 5.05 -6.40 -5.94
N VAL A 57 5.37 -5.53 -4.97
CA VAL A 57 6.16 -5.88 -3.77
C VAL A 57 5.32 -6.53 -2.66
N CYS A 58 3.99 -6.49 -2.75
CA CYS A 58 3.14 -6.95 -1.65
C CYS A 58 3.06 -8.48 -1.66
N PRO A 59 3.55 -9.20 -0.62
CA PRO A 59 3.55 -10.66 -0.60
C PRO A 59 2.12 -11.25 -0.58
N ILE A 60 1.13 -10.50 -0.09
CA ILE A 60 -0.28 -10.93 -0.09
C ILE A 60 -0.90 -10.81 -1.49
N LYS A 61 -0.53 -9.77 -2.26
CA LYS A 61 -1.07 -9.55 -3.61
C LYS A 61 -0.23 -10.24 -4.69
N ASN A 62 1.03 -10.55 -4.41
CA ASN A 62 1.96 -11.24 -5.28
C ASN A 62 2.77 -12.29 -4.50
N PRO A 63 2.20 -13.48 -4.23
CA PRO A 63 2.78 -14.53 -3.37
C PRO A 63 3.99 -15.26 -4.00
N GLN A 64 4.51 -14.79 -5.13
CA GLN A 64 5.64 -15.39 -5.85
C GLN A 64 6.95 -14.61 -5.62
N TRP A 65 6.95 -13.68 -4.66
CA TRP A 65 8.12 -12.98 -4.13
C TRP A 65 8.61 -13.67 -2.86
#